data_AF-A0A2E3AG39-F1
#
_entry.id   AF-A0A2E3AG39-F1
#
_cell.length_a   1.000
_cell.length_b   1.000
_cell.length_c   1.000
_cell.angle_alpha   90.00
_cell.angle_beta   90.00
_cell.angle_gamma   90.00
#
_symmetry.space_group_name_H-M   'P 1'
#
loop_
_entity.id
_entity.type
_entity.pdbx_description
1 polymer ?
#
loop_
_entity_poly.entity_id
_entity_poly.type
_entity_poly.pdbx_seq_one_letter_code
_entity_poly.pdbx_strand_id
1 'polypeptide(L)'
;MMAVNVYLWASLRKFTNDKDILKIEATTIGELVSVLRRDFPGLKPFLDSGISFAINGELSNPNSNETIPDEAEIYIMQKLKGG
;
A
#
# COMPACT_ATOMS: atom_id res chain seq x y z
N MET A 1 17.85 -7.05 -2.07
CA MET A 1 16.69 -6.43 -2.74
C MET A 1 15.48 -6.81 -1.91
N MET A 2 14.89 -5.87 -1.18
CA MET A 2 13.83 -6.13 -0.20
C MET A 2 12.50 -5.99 -0.93
N ALA A 3 11.81 -7.12 -1.14
CA ALA A 3 10.50 -7.14 -1.79
C ALA A 3 9.43 -7.40 -0.74
N VAL A 4 8.37 -6.60 -0.77
CA VAL A 4 7.26 -6.63 0.20
C VAL A 4 5.98 -7.03 -0.51
N ASN A 5 5.09 -7.69 0.23
CA ASN A 5 3.81 -8.15 -0.30
C ASN A 5 2.72 -7.15 0.10
N VAL A 6 2.12 -6.52 -0.89
CA VAL A 6 1.02 -5.57 -0.69
C VAL A 6 -0.29 -6.24 -1.04
N TYR A 7 -1.10 -6.46 0.00
CA TYR A 7 -2.42 -7.05 -0.08
C TYR A 7 -3.48 -5.99 -0.33
N LEU A 8 -4.34 -6.27 -1.30
CA LEU A 8 -5.39 -5.36 -1.76
C LEU A 8 -6.77 -5.91 -1.44
N TRP A 9 -7.66 -5.04 -0.95
CA TRP A 9 -9.07 -5.40 -0.82
C TRP A 9 -9.74 -5.55 -2.19
N ALA A 10 -10.86 -6.28 -2.25
CA ALA A 10 -11.50 -6.72 -3.49
C ALA A 10 -11.77 -5.61 -4.51
N SER A 11 -12.22 -4.42 -4.08
CA SER A 11 -12.53 -3.31 -5.00
C SER A 11 -11.30 -2.58 -5.59
N LEU A 12 -10.07 -2.80 -5.09
CA LEU A 12 -8.85 -2.26 -5.72
C LEU A 12 -8.28 -3.16 -6.82
N ARG A 13 -8.66 -4.44 -6.87
CA ARG A 13 -8.13 -5.43 -7.83
C ARG A 13 -8.30 -4.97 -9.29
N LYS A 14 -9.40 -4.28 -9.59
CA LYS A 14 -9.69 -3.71 -10.92
C LYS A 14 -8.68 -2.64 -11.37
N PHE A 15 -7.86 -2.11 -10.46
CA PHE A 15 -6.83 -1.11 -10.75
C PHE A 15 -5.42 -1.70 -10.74
N THR A 16 -5.29 -2.99 -10.46
CA THR A 16 -4.02 -3.70 -10.26
C THR A 16 -3.93 -4.97 -11.10
N ASN A 17 -4.54 -4.92 -12.29
CA ASN A 17 -4.60 -6.03 -13.26
C ASN A 17 -5.20 -7.30 -12.65
N ASP A 18 -6.26 -7.15 -11.84
CA ASP A 18 -6.97 -8.22 -11.13
C ASP A 18 -6.11 -9.00 -10.13
N LYS A 19 -4.93 -8.48 -9.78
CA LYS A 19 -4.07 -9.04 -8.73
C LYS A 19 -4.56 -8.60 -7.37
N ASP A 20 -4.63 -9.55 -6.45
CA ASP A 20 -4.92 -9.37 -5.04
C ASP A 20 -3.66 -9.12 -4.19
N ILE A 21 -2.50 -9.58 -4.68
CA ILE A 21 -1.19 -9.38 -4.05
C ILE A 21 -0.24 -8.73 -5.07
N LEU A 22 0.37 -7.62 -4.67
CA LEU A 22 1.43 -6.96 -5.42
C LEU A 22 2.77 -7.15 -4.72
N LYS A 23 3.74 -7.71 -5.44
CA LYS A 23 5.12 -7.79 -4.96
C LYS A 23 5.87 -6.55 -5.43
N ILE A 24 6.25 -5.69 -4.48
CA ILE A 24 6.87 -4.39 -4.77
C ILE A 24 8.18 -4.29 -4.00
N GLU A 25 9.19 -3.70 -4.64
CA GLU A 25 10.45 -3.40 -3.99
C GLU A 25 10.39 -1.98 -3.44
N ALA A 26 10.51 -1.87 -2.12
CA ALA A 26 10.50 -0.62 -1.40
C ALA A 26 11.17 -0.80 -0.05
N THR A 27 11.95 0.20 0.35
CA THR A 27 12.65 0.25 1.64
C THR A 27 11.80 0.95 2.70
N THR A 28 10.95 1.88 2.28
CA THR A 28 10.11 2.70 3.16
C THR A 28 8.68 2.81 2.64
N ILE A 29 7.74 3.18 3.51
CA ILE A 29 6.33 3.40 3.12
C ILE A 29 6.19 4.52 2.08
N GLY A 30 6.93 5.63 2.23
CA GLY A 30 6.96 6.70 1.23
C GLY A 30 7.44 6.22 -0.15
N GLU A 31 8.46 5.36 -0.20
CA GLU A 31 8.93 4.74 -1.45
C GLU A 31 7.87 3.81 -2.04
N LEU A 32 7.26 2.96 -1.22
CA LEU A 32 6.19 2.05 -1.64
C LEU A 32 5.02 2.81 -2.27
N VAL A 33 4.56 3.88 -1.63
CA VAL A 33 3.49 4.74 -2.14
C VAL A 33 3.90 5.36 -3.48
N SER A 34 5.16 5.79 -3.61
CA SER A 34 5.67 6.36 -4.86
C SER A 34 5.67 5.33 -5.99
N VAL A 35 6.09 4.09 -5.71
CA VAL A 35 6.04 2.97 -6.69
C VAL A 35 4.59 2.65 -7.08
N LEU A 36 3.68 2.53 -6.11
CA LEU A 36 2.25 2.30 -6.36
C LEU A 36 1.64 3.40 -7.24
N ARG A 37 1.97 4.67 -6.99
CA ARG A 37 1.50 5.80 -7.81
C ARG A 37 2.04 5.76 -9.24
N ARG A 38 3.28 5.30 -9.42
CA ARG A 38 3.95 5.22 -10.72
C ARG A 38 3.39 4.06 -11.55
N ASP A 39 3.33 2.87 -10.94
CA ASP A 39 3.05 1.62 -11.64
C ASP A 39 1.53 1.34 -11.75
N PHE A 40 0.73 1.89 -10.81
CA PHE A 40 -0.72 1.72 -10.78
C PHE A 40 -1.44 3.08 -10.66
N PRO A 41 -1.54 3.86 -11.75
CA PRO A 41 -2.15 5.18 -11.73
C PRO A 41 -3.63 5.18 -11.29
N GLY A 42 -4.34 4.05 -11.45
CA GLY A 42 -5.71 3.88 -10.95
C GLY A 42 -5.83 3.90 -9.41
N LEU A 43 -4.73 3.67 -8.68
CA LEU A 43 -4.70 3.74 -7.21
C LEU A 43 -4.52 5.17 -6.69
N LYS A 44 -4.04 6.11 -7.50
CA LYS A 44 -3.81 7.52 -7.12
C LYS A 44 -4.99 8.16 -6.38
N PRO A 45 -6.24 8.13 -6.87
CA PRO A 45 -7.36 8.76 -6.16
C PRO A 45 -7.59 8.18 -4.76
N PHE A 46 -7.31 6.88 -4.56
CA PHE A 46 -7.43 6.26 -3.24
C PHE A 46 -6.28 6.70 -2.34
N LEU A 47 -5.05 6.68 -2.84
CA LEU A 47 -3.86 7.15 -2.13
C LEU A 47 -4.00 8.63 -1.71
N ASP A 48 -4.57 9.47 -2.57
CA ASP A 48 -4.84 10.89 -2.31
C ASP A 48 -6.01 11.12 -1.34
N SER A 49 -7.01 10.23 -1.33
CA SER A 49 -8.15 10.31 -0.40
C SER A 49 -7.78 10.06 1.07
N GLY A 50 -6.56 9.59 1.33
CA GLY A 50 -6.08 9.23 2.65
C GLY A 50 -6.46 7.80 3.02
N ILE A 51 -5.63 6.85 2.60
CA ILE A 51 -5.66 5.45 3.05
C ILE A 51 -4.69 5.26 4.22
N SER A 52 -4.93 4.26 5.04
CA SER A 52 -3.99 3.79 6.06
C SER A 52 -3.27 2.55 5.55
N PHE A 53 -2.05 2.33 5.99
CA PHE A 53 -1.33 1.09 5.75
C PHE A 53 -1.25 0.30 7.05
N ALA A 54 -1.28 -1.02 6.99
CA ALA A 54 -0.93 -1.88 8.11
C ALA A 54 0.28 -2.73 7.72
N ILE A 55 1.37 -2.64 8.47
CA ILE A 55 2.62 -3.37 8.25
C ILE A 55 2.66 -4.48 9.29
N ASN A 56 2.61 -5.74 8.87
CA ASN A 56 2.57 -6.91 9.76
C ASN A 56 1.46 -6.81 10.84
N GLY A 57 0.34 -6.15 10.52
CA GLY A 57 -0.78 -5.92 11.43
C GLY A 57 -0.73 -4.62 12.24
N GLU A 58 0.36 -3.86 12.20
CA GLU A 58 0.46 -2.56 12.87
C GLU A 58 0.13 -1.40 11.93
N LEU A 59 -0.75 -0.49 12.34
CA LEU A 59 -1.13 0.66 11.53
C LEU A 59 0.02 1.65 11.39
N SER A 60 0.33 2.00 10.15
CA SER A 60 1.33 3.00 9.77
C SER A 60 0.71 4.09 8.89
N ASN A 61 1.28 5.29 8.98
CA ASN A 61 0.83 6.44 8.21
C ASN A 61 1.37 6.35 6.76
N PRO A 62 0.55 6.52 5.71
CA PRO A 62 0.99 6.53 4.31
C PRO A 62 2.11 7.52 3.98
N ASN A 63 2.25 8.59 4.76
CA ASN A 63 3.27 9.61 4.59
C ASN A 63 4.50 9.38 5.49
N SER A 64 4.57 8.23 6.18
CA SER A 64 5.71 7.89 7.02
C SER A 64 6.90 7.45 6.17
N ASN A 65 8.10 7.80 6.62
CA ASN A 65 9.36 7.24 6.11
C ASN A 65 9.85 6.08 7.00
N GLU A 66 8.93 5.46 7.74
CA GLU A 66 9.20 4.19 8.44
C GLU A 66 9.77 3.16 7.46
N THR A 67 10.85 2.51 7.91
CA THR A 67 11.47 1.41 7.18
C THR A 67 10.54 0.21 7.23
N ILE A 68 10.35 -0.40 6.08
CA ILE A 68 9.55 -1.62 5.98
C ILE A 68 10.48 -2.80 6.32
N PRO A 69 10.08 -3.68 7.25
CA PRO A 69 10.83 -4.90 7.52
C PRO A 69 10.93 -5.80 6.28
N ASP A 70 11.97 -6.62 6.23
CA ASP A 70 12.12 -7.62 5.17
C ASP A 70 10.91 -8.57 5.15
N GLU A 71 10.42 -8.86 3.94
CA GLU A 71 9.27 -9.74 3.70
C GLU A 71 7.96 -9.29 4.39
N ALA A 72 7.86 -8.01 4.79
CA ALA A 72 6.68 -7.52 5.46
C ALA A 72 5.41 -7.65 4.61
N GLU A 73 4.31 -7.94 5.31
CA GLU A 73 2.97 -7.98 4.77
C GLU A 73 2.30 -6.63 4.98
N ILE A 74 1.92 -6.00 3.87
CA ILE A 74 1.35 -4.67 3.87
C ILE A 74 -0.09 -4.75 3.43
N TYR A 75 -1.00 -4.31 4.29
CA TYR A 75 -2.42 -4.20 3.96
C TYR A 75 -2.77 -2.74 3.73
N ILE A 76 -3.40 -2.46 2.60
CA ILE A 76 -3.98 -1.15 2.34
C ILE A 76 -5.36 -1.13 2.99
N MET A 77 -5.68 -0.09 3.76
CA MET A 77 -6.97 0.08 4.44
C MET A 77 -7.58 1.45 4.12
N GLN A 78 -8.88 1.50 3.84
CA GLN A 78 -9.58 2.79 3.71
C GLN A 78 -9.61 3.45 5.08
N LYS A 79 -9.38 4.77 5.14
CA LYS A 79 -9.78 5.50 6.34
C LYS A 79 -11.27 5.35 6.50
N LEU A 80 -11.68 4.69 7.57
CA LEU A 80 -13.07 4.75 8.02
C LEU A 80 -13.30 6.21 8.41
N LYS A 81 -14.05 6.94 7.59
CA LYS A 81 -14.65 8.20 8.05
C LYS A 81 -15.62 7.81 9.16
N GLY A 82 -15.23 8.04 10.42
CA GLY A 82 -16.17 7.99 11.53
C GLY A 82 -17.33 8.94 11.20
N GLY A 83 -18.55 8.42 11.28
CA GLY A 83 -19.78 9.21 11.13
C GLY A 83 -19.94 10.24 12.24
#